data_AF-A0A5E4P0T2-F1
#
_entry.id   AF-A0A5E4P0T2-F1
#
_cell.length_a   1.000
_cell.length_b   1.000
_cell.length_c   1.000
_cell.angle_alpha   90.00
_cell.angle_beta   90.00
_cell.angle_gamma   90.00
#
_symmetry.space_group_name_H-M   'P 1'
#
loop_
_entity.id
_entity.type
_entity.pdbx_description
1 polymer ?
#
loop_
_entity_poly.entity_id
_entity_poly.type
_entity_poly.pdbx_seq_one_letter_code
_entity_poly.pdbx_strand_id
1 'polypeptide(L)'
;MSRLSEHAEKIIETVETYAGTSAIVASWRRCLRVHGLDPDQATPPAADREAWHQACRREAMLIEVACPALDQLYAMLNPGDCAVFLTDRTGMALDLRTSRACDVWQREPKDWLGAAYSEEKLGTTGIGMCLADQRVVVVRGDQHFMTRYVNRVWIAAPLFGPSGSLVGSISFNQDIALHDQRVDSFFAMTLANFARRIEAELFARAFPQTRLVLASPQGRSPEALLAVDHDDRVIGATRAARRLLSLDDDALAEAPNLDELFNATAGRRVDVLADAERRTILRALSRVGGNLSAAARLVGISRSTLYRKLAAYEIGVPMAPPRPRPSA
;
A
#
# COMPACT_ATOMS: atom_id res chain seq x y z
N MET A 1 -14.82 31.01 -23.56
CA MET A 1 -14.21 30.05 -22.61
C MET A 1 -15.35 29.49 -21.79
N SER A 2 -15.59 28.17 -21.81
CA SER A 2 -16.61 27.57 -20.94
C SER A 2 -16.20 27.78 -19.49
N ARG A 3 -17.18 28.06 -18.62
CA ARG A 3 -16.96 28.15 -17.18
C ARG A 3 -16.55 26.75 -16.67
N LEU A 4 -15.53 26.68 -15.81
CA LEU A 4 -15.12 25.45 -15.16
C LEU A 4 -16.23 24.95 -14.23
N SER A 5 -16.27 23.64 -13.97
CA SER A 5 -17.11 23.08 -12.91
C SER A 5 -16.60 23.48 -11.53
N GLU A 6 -17.50 23.49 -10.54
CA GLU A 6 -17.14 23.76 -9.13
C GLU A 6 -16.06 22.78 -8.62
N HIS A 7 -16.09 21.53 -9.10
CA HIS A 7 -15.10 20.51 -8.78
C HIS A 7 -13.71 20.84 -9.36
N ALA A 8 -13.66 21.25 -10.63
CA ALA A 8 -12.42 21.66 -11.28
C ALA A 8 -11.80 22.90 -10.62
N GLU A 9 -12.63 23.90 -10.30
CA GLU A 9 -12.21 25.11 -9.56
C GLU A 9 -11.60 24.73 -8.21
N LYS A 10 -12.28 23.87 -7.43
CA LYS A 10 -11.79 23.37 -6.15
C LYS A 10 -10.44 22.67 -6.26
N ILE A 11 -10.24 21.82 -7.27
CA ILE A 11 -8.97 21.11 -7.47
C ILE A 11 -7.84 22.10 -7.72
N ILE A 12 -8.04 23.04 -8.65
CA ILE A 12 -7.01 24.02 -9.04
C ILE A 12 -6.63 24.88 -7.82
N GLU A 13 -7.62 25.43 -7.12
CA GLU A 13 -7.40 26.23 -5.91
C GLU A 13 -6.67 25.43 -4.83
N THR A 14 -7.09 24.19 -4.56
CA THR A 14 -6.46 23.34 -3.55
C THR A 14 -5.01 23.03 -3.91
N VAL A 15 -4.72 22.73 -5.18
CA VAL A 15 -3.37 22.41 -5.64
C VAL A 15 -2.41 23.60 -5.46
N GLU A 16 -2.90 24.82 -5.67
CA GLU A 16 -2.17 26.07 -5.50
C GLU A 16 -1.94 26.45 -4.03
N THR A 17 -2.97 26.28 -3.18
CA THR A 17 -2.97 26.84 -1.81
C THR A 17 -2.56 25.84 -0.72
N TYR A 18 -2.75 24.54 -0.90
CA TYR A 18 -2.61 23.55 0.18
C TYR A 18 -1.14 23.24 0.53
N ALA A 19 -0.63 23.74 1.66
CA ALA A 19 0.76 23.49 2.08
C ALA A 19 1.00 22.17 2.86
N GLY A 20 -0.03 21.34 3.07
CA GLY A 20 0.05 20.14 3.92
C GLY A 20 0.50 18.84 3.22
N THR A 21 0.48 17.73 3.97
CA THR A 21 0.80 16.38 3.47
C THR A 21 -0.48 15.57 3.23
N SER A 22 -1.04 15.69 2.01
CA SER A 22 -2.16 14.86 1.54
C SER A 22 -1.76 14.12 0.27
N ALA A 23 -1.97 12.81 0.26
CA ALA A 23 -1.65 12.00 -0.91
C ALA A 23 -2.59 12.27 -2.10
N ILE A 24 -3.86 12.60 -1.83
CA ILE A 24 -4.81 13.02 -2.88
C ILE A 24 -4.33 14.31 -3.54
N VAL A 25 -3.97 15.32 -2.75
CA VAL A 25 -3.46 16.60 -3.29
C VAL A 25 -2.12 16.41 -4.01
N ALA A 26 -1.27 15.51 -3.53
CA ALA A 26 -0.03 15.15 -4.23
C ALA A 26 -0.31 14.52 -5.61
N SER A 27 -1.34 13.66 -5.72
CA SER A 27 -1.79 13.12 -7.00
C SER A 27 -2.41 14.19 -7.91
N TRP A 28 -3.29 15.05 -7.38
CA TRP A 28 -3.84 16.18 -8.16
C TRP A 28 -2.75 17.09 -8.73
N ARG A 29 -1.68 17.33 -7.96
CA ARG A 29 -0.51 18.07 -8.44
C ARG A 29 0.19 17.40 -9.61
N ARG A 30 0.39 16.08 -9.56
CA ARG A 30 0.98 15.34 -10.69
C ARG A 30 0.06 15.42 -11.91
N CYS A 31 -1.24 15.23 -11.73
CA CYS A 31 -2.24 15.35 -12.79
C CYS A 31 -2.19 16.71 -13.49
N LEU A 32 -2.25 17.82 -12.74
CA LEU A 32 -2.21 19.18 -13.31
C LEU A 32 -0.83 19.56 -13.86
N ARG A 33 0.23 19.40 -13.06
CA ARG A 33 1.54 20.03 -13.35
C ARG A 33 2.48 19.14 -14.15
N VAL A 34 2.37 17.82 -14.01
CA VAL A 34 3.26 16.85 -14.68
C VAL A 34 2.59 16.30 -15.93
N HIS A 35 1.32 15.93 -15.83
CA HIS A 35 0.58 15.31 -16.94
C HIS A 35 -0.24 16.30 -17.77
N GLY A 36 -0.42 17.53 -17.30
CA GLY A 36 -1.14 18.58 -18.03
C GLY A 36 -2.63 18.28 -18.21
N LEU A 37 -3.23 17.52 -17.30
CA LEU A 37 -4.64 17.13 -17.37
C LEU A 37 -5.55 18.27 -16.93
N ASP A 38 -6.69 18.41 -17.62
CA ASP A 38 -7.79 19.30 -17.25
C ASP A 38 -8.89 18.46 -16.56
N PRO A 39 -9.28 18.78 -15.31
CA PRO A 39 -10.33 18.07 -14.57
C PRO A 39 -11.67 17.93 -15.30
N ASP A 40 -12.02 18.88 -16.18
CA ASP A 40 -13.29 18.89 -16.91
C ASP A 40 -13.19 18.21 -18.30
N GLN A 41 -11.99 17.90 -18.77
CA GLN A 41 -11.77 17.26 -20.07
C GLN A 41 -11.43 15.78 -19.92
N ALA A 42 -12.39 15.01 -19.39
CA ALA A 42 -12.27 13.56 -19.30
C ALA A 42 -12.52 12.90 -20.67
N THR A 43 -11.44 12.49 -21.34
CA THR A 43 -11.53 11.63 -22.53
C THR A 43 -11.48 10.15 -22.14
N PRO A 44 -12.37 9.30 -22.67
CA PRO A 44 -12.26 7.88 -22.42
C PRO A 44 -10.94 7.35 -23.00
N PRO A 45 -10.19 6.53 -22.24
CA PRO A 45 -8.91 6.02 -22.70
C PRO A 45 -9.12 5.14 -23.94
N ALA A 46 -8.22 5.29 -24.91
CA ALA A 46 -8.26 4.48 -26.12
C ALA A 46 -7.76 3.07 -25.81
N ALA A 47 -8.50 2.05 -26.25
CA ALA A 47 -8.06 0.68 -26.23
C ALA A 47 -7.21 0.39 -27.46
N ASP A 48 -6.01 -0.18 -27.26
CA ASP A 48 -5.19 -0.74 -28.32
C ASP A 48 -5.26 -2.26 -28.23
N ARG A 49 -5.95 -2.89 -29.18
CA ARG A 49 -6.19 -4.33 -29.17
C ARG A 49 -4.93 -5.15 -29.45
N GLU A 50 -4.04 -4.65 -30.30
CA GLU A 50 -2.80 -5.36 -30.62
C GLU A 50 -1.85 -5.28 -29.42
N ALA A 51 -1.69 -4.09 -28.84
CA ALA A 51 -0.91 -3.91 -27.62
C ALA A 51 -1.49 -4.75 -26.46
N TRP A 52 -2.82 -4.83 -26.34
CA TRP A 52 -3.48 -5.69 -25.36
C TRP A 52 -3.16 -7.17 -25.57
N HIS A 53 -3.26 -7.70 -26.78
CA HIS A 53 -2.91 -9.09 -27.06
C HIS A 53 -1.43 -9.40 -26.74
N GLN A 54 -0.52 -8.46 -27.02
CA GLN A 54 0.89 -8.58 -26.64
C GLN A 54 1.07 -8.57 -25.12
N ALA A 55 0.39 -7.68 -24.42
CA ALA A 55 0.41 -7.62 -22.96
C ALA A 55 -0.16 -8.90 -22.34
N CYS A 56 -1.28 -9.44 -22.83
CA CYS A 56 -1.84 -10.70 -22.34
C CYS A 56 -0.89 -11.89 -22.53
N ARG A 57 -0.13 -11.94 -23.64
CA ARG A 57 0.90 -12.98 -23.83
C ARG A 57 2.05 -12.83 -22.83
N ARG A 58 2.51 -11.60 -22.61
CA ARG A 58 3.61 -11.30 -21.67
C ARG A 58 3.21 -11.59 -20.22
N GLU A 59 1.99 -11.20 -19.84
CA GLU A 59 1.47 -11.27 -18.47
C GLU A 59 0.57 -12.50 -18.26
N ALA A 60 0.71 -13.55 -19.08
CA ALA A 60 -0.18 -14.72 -19.07
C ALA A 60 -0.29 -15.37 -17.69
N MET A 61 0.82 -15.52 -16.97
CA MET A 61 0.84 -16.08 -15.62
C MET A 61 0.12 -15.18 -14.61
N LEU A 62 0.27 -13.86 -14.70
CA LEU A 62 -0.43 -12.91 -13.83
C LEU A 62 -1.94 -13.01 -14.03
N ILE A 63 -2.39 -13.05 -15.28
CA ILE A 63 -3.80 -13.18 -15.64
C ILE A 63 -4.36 -14.49 -15.11
N GLU A 64 -3.67 -15.61 -15.36
CA GLU A 64 -4.11 -16.93 -14.92
C GLU A 64 -4.26 -17.02 -13.40
N VAL A 65 -3.27 -16.53 -12.65
CA VAL A 65 -3.27 -16.56 -11.17
C VAL A 65 -4.32 -15.60 -10.58
N ALA A 66 -4.52 -14.43 -11.19
CA ALA A 66 -5.44 -13.43 -10.67
C ALA A 66 -6.91 -13.71 -11.02
N CYS A 67 -7.18 -14.45 -12.10
CA CYS A 67 -8.53 -14.71 -12.60
C CYS A 67 -9.52 -15.22 -11.52
N PRO A 68 -9.19 -16.23 -10.68
CA PRO A 68 -10.08 -16.68 -9.61
C PRO A 68 -10.36 -15.59 -8.55
N ALA A 69 -9.39 -14.72 -8.27
CA ALA A 69 -9.56 -13.61 -7.32
C ALA A 69 -10.48 -12.52 -7.90
N LEU A 70 -10.40 -12.26 -9.21
CA LEU A 70 -11.32 -11.36 -9.91
C LEU A 70 -12.77 -11.88 -9.82
N ASP A 71 -12.97 -13.17 -10.07
CA ASP A 71 -14.30 -13.79 -9.99
C ASP A 71 -14.88 -13.71 -8.57
N GLN A 72 -14.07 -14.04 -7.55
CA GLN A 72 -14.48 -13.97 -6.15
C GLN A 72 -14.80 -12.54 -5.72
N LEU A 73 -13.97 -11.57 -6.08
CA LEU A 73 -14.19 -10.16 -5.77
C LEU A 73 -15.47 -9.65 -6.45
N TYR A 74 -15.69 -9.99 -7.72
CA TYR A 74 -16.90 -9.61 -8.45
C TYR A 74 -18.16 -10.20 -7.79
N ALA A 75 -18.11 -11.46 -7.34
CA ALA A 75 -19.23 -12.10 -6.64
C ALA A 75 -19.53 -11.51 -5.25
N MET A 76 -18.52 -10.90 -4.60
CA MET A 76 -18.70 -10.19 -3.31
C MET A 76 -19.31 -8.79 -3.50
N LEU A 77 -19.12 -8.19 -4.67
CA LEU A 77 -19.66 -6.88 -5.00
C LEU A 77 -21.07 -7.00 -5.57
N ASN A 78 -21.80 -5.89 -5.65
CA ASN A 78 -23.07 -5.86 -6.34
C ASN A 78 -22.82 -5.97 -7.87
N PRO A 79 -23.18 -7.08 -8.55
CA PRO A 79 -22.81 -7.32 -9.95
C PRO A 79 -23.41 -6.28 -10.91
N GLY A 80 -24.49 -5.60 -10.50
CA GLY A 80 -25.17 -4.57 -11.28
C GLY A 80 -24.36 -3.29 -11.50
N ASP A 81 -23.48 -2.91 -10.58
CA ASP A 81 -22.90 -1.56 -10.57
C ASP A 81 -21.41 -1.55 -10.23
N CYS A 82 -20.70 -2.63 -10.56
CA CYS A 82 -19.27 -2.72 -10.35
C CYS A 82 -18.48 -3.16 -11.58
N ALA A 83 -17.23 -2.73 -11.60
CA ALA A 83 -16.23 -3.17 -12.54
C ALA A 83 -14.96 -3.52 -11.76
N VAL A 84 -14.52 -4.77 -11.88
CA VAL A 84 -13.31 -5.31 -11.25
C VAL A 84 -12.23 -5.46 -12.33
N PHE A 85 -11.07 -4.84 -12.12
CA PHE A 85 -9.99 -4.81 -13.09
C PHE A 85 -8.76 -5.54 -12.57
N LEU A 86 -8.09 -6.23 -13.49
CA LEU A 86 -6.67 -6.52 -13.43
C LEU A 86 -5.94 -5.60 -14.40
N THR A 87 -4.90 -4.92 -13.93
CA THR A 87 -4.03 -4.12 -14.80
C THR A 87 -2.58 -4.58 -14.74
N ASP A 88 -1.83 -4.32 -15.81
CA ASP A 88 -0.36 -4.40 -15.76
C ASP A 88 0.24 -3.19 -15.00
N ARG A 89 1.57 -3.18 -14.86
CA ARG A 89 2.33 -2.13 -14.17
C ARG A 89 2.23 -0.75 -14.83
N THR A 90 1.79 -0.67 -16.09
CA THR A 90 1.59 0.59 -16.82
C THR A 90 0.16 1.12 -16.64
N GLY A 91 -0.72 0.32 -16.05
CA GLY A 91 -2.14 0.63 -15.92
C GLY A 91 -2.98 0.16 -17.10
N MET A 92 -2.45 -0.67 -18.01
CA MET A 92 -3.25 -1.27 -19.07
C MET A 92 -4.20 -2.30 -18.48
N ALA A 93 -5.50 -2.21 -18.75
CA ALA A 93 -6.49 -3.21 -18.34
C ALA A 93 -6.26 -4.53 -19.10
N LEU A 94 -5.90 -5.59 -18.37
CA LEU A 94 -5.62 -6.92 -18.90
C LEU A 94 -6.86 -7.81 -18.89
N ASP A 95 -7.61 -7.77 -17.78
CA ASP A 95 -8.83 -8.56 -17.58
C ASP A 95 -9.86 -7.76 -16.76
N LEU A 96 -11.14 -8.09 -16.93
CA LEU A 96 -12.28 -7.33 -16.42
C LEU A 96 -13.44 -8.26 -16.05
N ARG A 97 -14.09 -7.98 -14.92
CA ARG A 97 -15.45 -8.46 -14.61
C ARG A 97 -16.34 -7.26 -14.40
N THR A 98 -17.42 -7.16 -15.17
CA THR A 98 -18.35 -6.03 -15.06
C THR A 98 -19.70 -6.38 -15.66
N SER A 99 -20.68 -5.54 -15.42
CA SER A 99 -21.95 -5.52 -16.14
C SER A 99 -22.10 -4.18 -16.87
N ARG A 100 -22.97 -4.14 -17.90
CA ARG A 100 -23.22 -2.92 -18.68
C ARG A 100 -23.74 -1.75 -17.83
N ALA A 101 -24.34 -2.00 -16.68
CA ALA A 101 -24.86 -0.94 -15.81
C ALA A 101 -23.75 -0.18 -15.06
N CYS A 102 -22.52 -0.72 -14.97
CA CYS A 102 -21.38 -0.02 -14.38
C CYS A 102 -20.72 1.02 -15.32
N ASP A 103 -21.21 1.15 -16.55
CA ASP A 103 -20.50 1.88 -17.59
C ASP A 103 -20.52 3.41 -17.42
N VAL A 104 -19.35 4.00 -17.17
CA VAL A 104 -19.14 5.46 -17.07
C VAL A 104 -18.94 6.16 -18.43
N TRP A 105 -18.72 5.38 -19.49
CA TRP A 105 -18.34 5.85 -20.81
C TRP A 105 -19.36 5.59 -21.91
N GLN A 106 -20.45 4.87 -21.62
CA GLN A 106 -21.44 4.41 -22.60
C GLN A 106 -20.78 3.60 -23.73
N ARG A 107 -19.83 2.73 -23.38
CA ARG A 107 -19.07 1.82 -24.23
C ARG A 107 -19.30 0.36 -23.86
N GLU A 108 -19.08 -0.53 -24.82
CA GLU A 108 -19.12 -1.96 -24.51
C GLU A 108 -17.95 -2.33 -23.57
N PRO A 109 -18.15 -3.25 -22.60
CA PRO A 109 -17.09 -3.67 -21.68
C PRO A 109 -15.79 -4.13 -22.36
N LYS A 110 -15.87 -4.68 -23.57
CA LYS A 110 -14.69 -5.09 -24.36
C LYS A 110 -13.77 -3.92 -24.72
N ASP A 111 -14.31 -2.70 -24.82
CA ASP A 111 -13.57 -1.49 -25.21
C ASP A 111 -12.80 -0.89 -24.01
N TRP A 112 -12.91 -1.52 -22.85
CA TRP A 112 -12.20 -1.15 -21.62
C TRP A 112 -10.89 -1.95 -21.49
N LEU A 113 -10.83 -3.14 -22.10
CA LEU A 113 -9.62 -3.94 -22.17
C LEU A 113 -8.61 -3.29 -23.11
N GLY A 114 -7.34 -3.27 -22.71
CA GLY A 114 -6.27 -2.61 -23.45
C GLY A 114 -6.21 -1.09 -23.28
N ALA A 115 -7.18 -0.49 -22.60
CA ALA A 115 -7.15 0.92 -22.27
C ALA A 115 -6.21 1.18 -21.07
N ALA A 116 -5.59 2.37 -21.06
CA ALA A 116 -4.67 2.78 -20.01
C ALA A 116 -5.40 3.56 -18.90
N TYR A 117 -5.31 3.05 -17.67
CA TYR A 117 -5.90 3.61 -16.44
C TYR A 117 -4.86 4.25 -15.52
N SER A 118 -3.72 4.65 -16.07
CA SER A 118 -2.66 5.34 -15.32
C SER A 118 -3.09 6.75 -14.90
N GLU A 119 -2.37 7.31 -13.93
CA GLU A 119 -2.60 8.68 -13.46
C GLU A 119 -2.41 9.72 -14.58
N GLU A 120 -1.51 9.46 -15.54
CA GLU A 120 -1.31 10.28 -16.73
C GLU A 120 -2.54 10.29 -17.65
N LYS A 121 -3.33 9.22 -17.70
CA LYS A 121 -4.46 9.11 -18.65
C LYS A 121 -5.81 9.40 -18.03
N LEU A 122 -6.03 9.02 -16.77
CA LEU A 122 -7.32 9.19 -16.08
C LEU A 122 -7.28 10.14 -14.89
N GLY A 123 -6.10 10.64 -14.53
CA GLY A 123 -5.90 11.41 -13.33
C GLY A 123 -5.99 10.57 -12.06
N THR A 124 -6.25 11.24 -10.94
CA THR A 124 -6.42 10.63 -9.61
C THR A 124 -7.63 9.70 -9.60
N THR A 125 -7.33 8.42 -9.72
CA THR A 125 -8.25 7.28 -9.61
C THR A 125 -7.58 6.22 -8.72
N GLY A 126 -8.35 5.21 -8.31
CA GLY A 126 -7.79 4.09 -7.54
C GLY A 126 -6.58 3.45 -8.23
N ILE A 127 -6.71 3.07 -9.50
CA ILE A 127 -5.64 2.40 -10.28
C ILE A 127 -4.41 3.30 -10.42
N GLY A 128 -4.58 4.51 -10.97
CA GLY A 128 -3.46 5.41 -11.26
C GLY A 128 -2.65 5.74 -10.01
N MET A 129 -3.33 6.10 -8.92
CA MET A 129 -2.68 6.45 -7.67
C MET A 129 -2.08 5.23 -6.97
N CYS A 130 -2.71 4.05 -7.07
CA CYS A 130 -2.16 2.80 -6.52
C CYS A 130 -0.85 2.40 -7.18
N LEU A 131 -0.76 2.50 -8.51
CA LEU A 131 0.46 2.21 -9.26
C LEU A 131 1.58 3.21 -8.94
N ALA A 132 1.25 4.49 -8.82
CA ALA A 132 2.20 5.54 -8.49
C ALA A 132 2.72 5.44 -7.04
N ASP A 133 1.84 5.24 -6.07
CA ASP A 133 2.18 5.22 -4.65
C ASP A 133 2.57 3.81 -4.15
N GLN A 134 2.37 2.75 -4.94
CA GLN A 134 2.63 1.35 -4.60
C GLN A 134 2.00 0.90 -3.27
N ARG A 135 0.75 1.31 -3.03
CA ARG A 135 -0.02 1.00 -1.83
C ARG A 135 -1.50 0.84 -2.15
N VAL A 136 -2.24 0.28 -1.20
CA VAL A 136 -3.70 0.22 -1.31
C VAL A 136 -4.26 1.64 -1.21
N VAL A 137 -5.14 2.01 -2.14
CA VAL A 137 -5.73 3.34 -2.22
C VAL A 137 -7.24 3.22 -2.32
N VAL A 138 -7.93 4.11 -1.62
CA VAL A 138 -9.36 4.40 -1.79
C VAL A 138 -9.47 5.83 -2.32
N VAL A 139 -10.10 6.02 -3.47
CA VAL A 139 -10.44 7.32 -4.05
C VAL A 139 -11.95 7.40 -4.16
N ARG A 140 -12.55 8.38 -3.51
CA ARG A 140 -14.01 8.49 -3.39
C ARG A 140 -14.48 9.87 -3.82
N GLY A 141 -15.50 9.89 -4.68
CA GLY A 141 -16.24 11.09 -5.04
C GLY A 141 -15.36 12.24 -5.51
N ASP A 142 -15.44 13.37 -4.82
CA ASP A 142 -14.68 14.59 -5.08
C ASP A 142 -13.16 14.47 -4.81
N GLN A 143 -12.66 13.28 -4.43
CA GLN A 143 -11.24 12.97 -4.45
C GLN A 143 -10.72 12.63 -5.85
N HIS A 144 -11.60 12.24 -6.78
CA HIS A 144 -11.22 12.00 -8.16
C HIS A 144 -10.74 13.29 -8.81
N PHE A 145 -9.74 13.17 -9.67
CA PHE A 145 -9.26 14.33 -10.42
C PHE A 145 -10.29 14.79 -11.45
N MET A 146 -10.83 13.85 -12.23
CA MET A 146 -11.80 14.17 -13.28
C MET A 146 -13.20 14.38 -12.70
N THR A 147 -13.85 15.49 -13.07
CA THR A 147 -15.24 15.80 -12.70
C THR A 147 -16.21 14.68 -13.08
N ARG A 148 -15.92 13.97 -14.17
CA ARG A 148 -16.74 12.84 -14.64
C ARG A 148 -16.83 11.67 -13.66
N TYR A 149 -15.88 11.53 -12.73
CA TYR A 149 -15.79 10.38 -11.82
C TYR A 149 -16.26 10.67 -10.40
N VAL A 150 -16.76 11.87 -10.13
CA VAL A 150 -17.17 12.27 -8.77
C VAL A 150 -18.37 11.49 -8.23
N ASN A 151 -19.07 10.73 -9.06
CA ASN A 151 -20.13 9.80 -8.64
C ASN A 151 -19.60 8.38 -8.37
N ARG A 152 -18.29 8.16 -8.27
CA ARG A 152 -17.69 6.84 -8.09
C ARG A 152 -16.85 6.71 -6.83
N VAL A 153 -16.69 5.47 -6.40
CA VAL A 153 -15.62 5.04 -5.49
C VAL A 153 -14.74 4.04 -6.22
N TRP A 154 -13.42 4.19 -6.08
CA TRP A 154 -12.41 3.34 -6.69
C TRP A 154 -11.46 2.85 -5.60
N ILE A 155 -11.29 1.53 -5.51
CA ILE A 155 -10.38 0.90 -4.56
C ILE A 155 -9.42 0.02 -5.34
N ALA A 156 -8.12 0.18 -5.07
CA ALA A 156 -7.07 -0.55 -5.78
C ALA A 156 -5.99 -1.04 -4.82
N ALA A 157 -5.44 -2.21 -5.10
CA ALA A 157 -4.30 -2.79 -4.42
C ALA A 157 -3.20 -3.14 -5.44
N PRO A 158 -1.94 -2.83 -5.14
CA PRO A 158 -0.83 -3.15 -6.04
C PRO A 158 -0.54 -4.64 -6.00
N LEU A 159 -0.02 -5.18 -7.09
CA LEU A 159 0.46 -6.55 -7.20
C LEU A 159 1.97 -6.55 -7.42
N PHE A 160 2.69 -7.34 -6.64
CA PHE A 160 4.14 -7.48 -6.76
C PHE A 160 4.55 -8.87 -7.26
N GLY A 161 5.50 -8.91 -8.19
CA GLY A 161 6.01 -10.14 -8.74
C GLY A 161 6.95 -10.87 -7.76
N PRO A 162 7.49 -12.03 -8.18
CA PRO A 162 8.38 -12.85 -7.36
C PRO A 162 9.67 -12.14 -6.93
N SER A 163 10.14 -11.18 -7.72
CA SER A 163 11.27 -10.29 -7.41
C SER A 163 10.89 -9.09 -6.54
N GLY A 164 9.65 -9.01 -6.04
CA GLY A 164 9.17 -7.88 -5.25
C GLY A 164 8.98 -6.56 -6.02
N SER A 165 9.12 -6.56 -7.35
CA SER A 165 8.81 -5.43 -8.23
C SER A 165 7.33 -5.34 -8.54
N LEU A 166 6.81 -4.13 -8.79
CA LEU A 166 5.42 -3.91 -9.18
C LEU A 166 5.15 -4.57 -10.54
N VAL A 167 4.15 -5.45 -10.61
CA VAL A 167 3.72 -6.10 -11.85
C VAL A 167 2.35 -5.62 -12.33
N GLY A 168 1.55 -5.02 -11.44
CA GLY A 168 0.22 -4.55 -11.80
C GLY A 168 -0.61 -4.10 -10.62
N SER A 169 -1.94 -4.09 -10.82
CA SER A 169 -2.90 -3.83 -9.74
C SER A 169 -4.15 -4.68 -9.92
N ILE A 170 -4.80 -5.00 -8.80
CA ILE A 170 -6.18 -5.47 -8.75
C ILE A 170 -7.03 -4.34 -8.18
N SER A 171 -8.17 -4.06 -8.78
CA SER A 171 -9.02 -2.94 -8.36
C SER A 171 -10.48 -3.17 -8.66
N PHE A 172 -11.34 -2.36 -8.06
CA PHE A 172 -12.71 -2.23 -8.51
C PHE A 172 -13.19 -0.78 -8.40
N ASN A 173 -14.25 -0.46 -9.14
CA ASN A 173 -15.04 0.73 -8.92
C ASN A 173 -16.53 0.43 -8.82
N GLN A 174 -17.26 1.33 -8.15
CA GLN A 174 -18.70 1.28 -7.97
C GLN A 174 -19.33 2.68 -7.98
N ASP A 175 -20.65 2.75 -8.20
CA ASP A 175 -21.42 3.96 -7.91
C ASP A 175 -21.32 4.32 -6.41
N ILE A 176 -20.98 5.57 -6.12
CA ILE A 176 -20.84 6.08 -4.76
C ILE A 176 -22.16 6.04 -3.98
N ALA A 177 -23.30 6.15 -4.66
CA ALA A 177 -24.63 6.11 -4.05
C ALA A 177 -24.98 4.73 -3.49
N LEU A 178 -24.36 3.68 -4.03
CA LEU A 178 -24.56 2.28 -3.63
C LEU A 178 -23.45 1.76 -2.72
N HIS A 179 -22.45 2.59 -2.40
CA HIS A 179 -21.30 2.21 -1.60
C HIS A 179 -21.20 3.04 -0.32
N ASP A 180 -21.53 2.43 0.81
CA ASP A 180 -21.40 3.06 2.13
C ASP A 180 -19.92 3.31 2.47
N GLN A 181 -19.56 4.54 2.85
CA GLN A 181 -18.18 4.88 3.22
C GLN A 181 -17.66 4.02 4.38
N ARG A 182 -18.54 3.51 5.26
CA ARG A 182 -18.15 2.66 6.40
C ARG A 182 -17.54 1.32 5.97
N VAL A 183 -17.78 0.88 4.73
CA VAL A 183 -17.22 -0.38 4.20
C VAL A 183 -15.94 -0.17 3.37
N ASP A 184 -15.50 1.08 3.14
CA ASP A 184 -14.26 1.39 2.41
C ASP A 184 -13.06 0.61 2.98
N SER A 185 -12.86 0.65 4.31
CA SER A 185 -11.75 -0.05 4.99
C SER A 185 -11.85 -1.56 4.86
N PHE A 186 -13.06 -2.12 4.89
CA PHE A 186 -13.28 -3.55 4.72
C PHE A 186 -12.88 -4.00 3.31
N PHE A 187 -13.31 -3.26 2.29
CA PHE A 187 -12.96 -3.56 0.91
C PHE A 187 -11.46 -3.35 0.63
N ALA A 188 -10.86 -2.29 1.17
CA ALA A 188 -9.42 -2.07 1.07
C ALA A 188 -8.61 -3.22 1.68
N MET A 189 -9.00 -3.71 2.86
CA MET A 189 -8.37 -4.87 3.50
C MET A 189 -8.60 -6.16 2.69
N THR A 190 -9.80 -6.37 2.17
CA THR A 190 -10.15 -7.52 1.34
C THR A 190 -9.32 -7.56 0.07
N LEU A 191 -9.18 -6.42 -0.61
CA LEU A 191 -8.39 -6.28 -1.82
C LEU A 191 -6.89 -6.48 -1.55
N ALA A 192 -6.39 -5.99 -0.41
CA ALA A 192 -5.03 -6.28 0.05
C ALA A 192 -4.80 -7.79 0.30
N ASN A 193 -5.81 -8.51 0.80
CA ASN A 193 -5.73 -9.96 1.00
C ASN A 193 -5.71 -10.71 -0.34
N PHE A 194 -6.56 -10.30 -1.29
CA PHE A 194 -6.53 -10.86 -2.65
C PHE A 194 -5.18 -10.63 -3.33
N ALA A 195 -4.66 -9.39 -3.27
CA ALA A 195 -3.34 -9.06 -3.79
C ALA A 195 -2.26 -9.98 -3.20
N ARG A 196 -2.19 -10.11 -1.88
CA ARG A 196 -1.19 -10.95 -1.22
C ARG A 196 -1.30 -12.44 -1.57
N ARG A 197 -2.52 -12.96 -1.79
CA ARG A 197 -2.74 -14.34 -2.28
C ARG A 197 -2.23 -14.52 -3.70
N ILE A 198 -2.52 -13.58 -4.60
CA ILE A 198 -2.00 -13.56 -5.97
C ILE A 198 -0.47 -13.53 -5.95
N GLU A 199 0.13 -12.66 -5.14
CA GLU A 199 1.59 -12.56 -5.00
C GLU A 199 2.23 -13.85 -4.49
N ALA A 200 1.62 -14.51 -3.50
CA ALA A 200 2.10 -15.78 -2.97
C ALA A 200 2.06 -16.90 -4.02
N GLU A 201 0.99 -16.98 -4.81
CA GLU A 201 0.86 -17.96 -5.89
C GLU A 201 1.84 -17.68 -7.05
N LEU A 202 2.00 -16.41 -7.44
CA LEU A 202 3.02 -16.01 -8.41
C LEU A 202 4.42 -16.39 -7.95
N PHE A 203 4.73 -16.16 -6.67
CA PHE A 203 6.00 -16.52 -6.07
C PHE A 203 6.21 -18.04 -6.07
N ALA A 204 5.20 -18.82 -5.67
CA ALA A 204 5.27 -20.28 -5.68
C ALA A 204 5.54 -20.84 -7.09
N ARG A 205 4.89 -20.29 -8.12
CA ARG A 205 5.10 -20.69 -9.52
C ARG A 205 6.46 -20.32 -10.07
N ALA A 206 7.06 -19.23 -9.59
CA ALA A 206 8.38 -18.78 -10.03
C ALA A 206 9.54 -19.57 -9.42
N PHE A 207 9.31 -20.21 -8.27
CA PHE A 207 10.30 -21.04 -7.58
C PHE A 207 9.83 -22.49 -7.48
N PRO A 208 9.59 -23.17 -8.61
CA PRO A 208 9.16 -24.56 -8.60
C PRO A 208 10.24 -25.43 -7.94
N GLN A 209 9.82 -26.44 -7.17
CA GLN A 209 10.72 -27.39 -6.47
C GLN A 209 11.55 -26.80 -5.32
N THR A 210 11.23 -25.59 -4.85
CA THR A 210 11.83 -25.02 -3.64
C THR A 210 10.94 -25.24 -2.41
N ARG A 211 11.53 -25.16 -1.22
CA ARG A 211 10.76 -25.13 0.03
C ARG A 211 10.33 -23.70 0.32
N LEU A 212 9.03 -23.45 0.38
CA LEU A 212 8.48 -22.15 0.78
C LEU A 212 8.40 -22.04 2.30
N VAL A 213 9.08 -21.06 2.88
CA VAL A 213 9.15 -20.83 4.34
C VAL A 213 8.55 -19.48 4.70
N LEU A 214 7.79 -19.42 5.79
CA LEU A 214 7.26 -18.16 6.31
C LEU A 214 8.38 -17.35 6.98
N ALA A 215 8.61 -16.13 6.49
CA ALA A 215 9.54 -15.17 7.09
C ALA A 215 9.06 -14.63 8.46
N SER A 216 7.77 -14.81 8.78
CA SER A 216 7.20 -14.45 10.09
C SER A 216 6.44 -15.64 10.68
N PRO A 217 7.13 -16.61 11.32
CA PRO A 217 6.47 -17.78 11.91
C PRO A 217 5.46 -17.44 13.02
N GLN A 218 5.55 -16.25 13.61
CA GLN A 218 4.60 -15.74 14.61
C GLN A 218 3.30 -15.17 14.01
N GLY A 219 3.05 -15.37 12.71
CA GLY A 219 1.76 -15.08 12.06
C GLY A 219 1.43 -13.61 11.78
N ARG A 220 2.34 -12.65 12.06
CA ARG A 220 2.10 -11.22 11.78
C ARG A 220 2.06 -10.85 10.29
N SER A 221 2.57 -11.73 9.43
CA SER A 221 2.56 -11.55 7.96
C SER A 221 2.57 -12.92 7.29
N PRO A 222 1.41 -13.60 7.19
CA PRO A 222 1.32 -14.98 6.68
C PRO A 222 1.68 -15.10 5.19
N GLU A 223 1.80 -13.99 4.46
CA GLU A 223 2.19 -13.99 3.04
C GLU A 223 3.65 -13.54 2.81
N ALA A 224 4.42 -13.34 3.88
CA ALA A 224 5.86 -13.11 3.80
C ALA A 224 6.57 -14.46 3.61
N LEU A 225 6.87 -14.81 2.35
CA LEU A 225 7.43 -16.11 1.97
C LEU A 225 8.89 -15.96 1.50
N LEU A 226 9.69 -16.95 1.86
CA LEU A 226 11.04 -17.19 1.37
C LEU A 226 11.04 -18.46 0.52
N ALA A 227 11.75 -18.46 -0.60
CA ALA A 227 12.06 -19.65 -1.36
C ALA A 227 13.44 -20.14 -0.92
N VAL A 228 13.49 -21.38 -0.44
CA VAL A 228 14.69 -21.99 0.13
C VAL A 228 15.05 -23.23 -0.68
N ASP A 229 16.31 -23.34 -1.07
CA ASP A 229 16.81 -24.51 -1.79
C ASP A 229 17.11 -25.69 -0.85
N HIS A 230 17.69 -26.76 -1.41
CA HIS A 230 18.07 -27.96 -0.66
C HIS A 230 19.20 -27.79 0.36
N ASP A 231 20.00 -26.71 0.28
CA ASP A 231 21.13 -26.40 1.15
C ASP A 231 20.77 -25.34 2.21
N ASP A 232 19.46 -25.12 2.43
CA ASP A 232 18.90 -24.09 3.30
C ASP A 232 19.30 -22.66 2.92
N ARG A 233 19.57 -22.42 1.63
CA ARG A 233 19.90 -21.09 1.10
C ARG A 233 18.65 -20.38 0.65
N VAL A 234 18.51 -19.12 1.05
CA VAL A 234 17.39 -18.26 0.65
C VAL A 234 17.66 -17.69 -0.74
N ILE A 235 16.97 -18.23 -1.74
CA ILE A 235 17.14 -17.86 -3.16
C ILE A 235 16.02 -16.97 -3.70
N GLY A 236 15.00 -16.68 -2.88
CA GLY A 236 13.91 -15.79 -3.23
C GLY A 236 13.15 -15.31 -2.01
N ALA A 237 12.51 -14.14 -2.13
CA ALA A 237 11.66 -13.58 -1.08
C ALA A 237 10.55 -12.71 -1.68
N THR A 238 9.31 -12.88 -1.21
CA THR A 238 8.20 -11.99 -1.57
C THR A 238 8.48 -10.56 -1.10
N ARG A 239 7.79 -9.55 -1.65
CA ARG A 239 7.97 -8.16 -1.21
C ARG A 239 7.72 -7.98 0.29
N ALA A 240 6.76 -8.72 0.86
CA ALA A 240 6.49 -8.72 2.28
C ALA A 240 7.68 -9.27 3.10
N ALA A 241 8.28 -10.38 2.67
CA ALA A 241 9.47 -10.94 3.31
C ALA A 241 10.69 -10.02 3.17
N ARG A 242 10.91 -9.46 1.98
CA ARG A 242 11.97 -8.47 1.73
C ARG A 242 11.87 -7.27 2.67
N ARG A 243 10.68 -6.67 2.80
CA ARG A 243 10.45 -5.56 3.74
C ARG A 243 10.64 -5.97 5.19
N LEU A 244 10.16 -7.16 5.57
CA LEU A 244 10.24 -7.65 6.94
C LEU A 244 11.68 -7.91 7.40
N LEU A 245 12.48 -8.50 6.51
CA LEU A 245 13.85 -8.94 6.80
C LEU A 245 14.91 -7.94 6.28
N SER A 246 14.48 -6.84 5.65
CA SER A 246 15.35 -5.88 4.98
C SER A 246 16.26 -6.50 3.92
N LEU A 247 15.72 -7.43 3.12
CA LEU A 247 16.43 -8.07 2.00
C LEU A 247 16.27 -7.22 0.75
N ASP A 248 17.39 -6.82 0.17
CA ASP A 248 17.49 -6.29 -1.19
C ASP A 248 17.99 -7.39 -2.15
N ASP A 249 18.19 -7.02 -3.42
CA ASP A 249 18.61 -7.97 -4.44
C ASP A 249 20.06 -8.46 -4.23
N ASP A 250 20.94 -7.61 -3.67
CA ASP A 250 22.33 -7.98 -3.35
C ASP A 250 22.36 -9.02 -2.22
N ALA A 251 21.60 -8.78 -1.14
CA ALA A 251 21.48 -9.73 -0.04
C ALA A 251 20.89 -11.07 -0.49
N LEU A 252 19.98 -11.10 -1.47
CA LEU A 252 19.46 -12.35 -2.04
C LEU A 252 20.45 -13.03 -2.99
N ALA A 253 21.27 -12.27 -3.70
CA ALA A 253 22.30 -12.81 -4.59
C ALA A 253 23.40 -13.56 -3.82
N GLU A 254 23.67 -13.16 -2.57
CA GLU A 254 24.57 -13.88 -1.66
C GLU A 254 23.99 -15.21 -1.16
N ALA A 255 22.69 -15.45 -1.38
CA ALA A 255 21.97 -16.66 -0.97
C ALA A 255 22.23 -17.01 0.52
N PRO A 256 21.81 -16.14 1.46
CA PRO A 256 22.11 -16.31 2.87
C PRO A 256 21.48 -17.60 3.40
N ASN A 257 22.12 -18.21 4.40
CA ASN A 257 21.53 -19.35 5.07
C ASN A 257 20.29 -18.92 5.87
N LEU A 258 19.25 -19.75 5.85
CA LEU A 258 17.95 -19.46 6.47
C LEU A 258 18.07 -19.18 7.98
N ASP A 259 18.87 -19.96 8.71
CA ASP A 259 19.00 -19.83 10.16
C ASP A 259 19.76 -18.56 10.54
N GLU A 260 20.82 -18.23 9.79
CA GLU A 260 21.58 -16.98 9.96
C GLU A 260 20.69 -15.76 9.76
N LEU A 261 19.84 -15.79 8.73
CA LEU A 261 18.91 -14.71 8.41
C LEU A 261 17.90 -14.48 9.55
N PHE A 262 17.36 -15.54 10.14
CA PHE A 262 16.44 -15.42 11.28
C PHE A 262 17.15 -14.97 12.56
N ASN A 263 18.38 -15.43 12.80
CA ASN A 263 19.18 -15.01 13.95
C ASN A 263 19.56 -13.52 13.87
N ALA A 264 19.99 -13.05 12.70
CA ALA A 264 20.31 -11.65 12.46
C ALA A 264 19.09 -10.74 12.66
N THR A 265 17.90 -11.18 12.21
CA THR A 265 16.67 -10.41 12.41
C THR A 265 16.13 -10.46 13.83
N ALA A 266 16.31 -11.56 14.56
CA ALA A 266 16.02 -11.61 15.99
C ALA A 266 16.88 -10.61 16.78
N GLY A 267 18.19 -10.57 16.52
CA GLY A 267 19.10 -9.58 17.10
C GLY A 267 18.67 -8.14 16.79
N ARG A 268 18.42 -7.82 15.51
CA ARG A 268 17.98 -6.50 15.08
C ARG A 268 16.64 -6.07 15.68
N ARG A 269 15.69 -6.99 15.90
CA ARG A 269 14.40 -6.69 16.54
C ARG A 269 14.56 -6.30 18.00
N VAL A 270 15.47 -6.95 18.72
CA VAL A 270 15.79 -6.59 20.11
C VAL A 270 16.36 -5.18 20.15
N ASP A 271 17.25 -4.83 19.21
CA ASP A 271 17.84 -3.49 19.13
C ASP A 271 16.80 -2.41 18.78
N VAL A 272 15.93 -2.64 17.78
CA VAL A 272 14.89 -1.67 17.37
C VAL A 272 13.88 -1.40 18.50
N LEU A 273 13.47 -2.44 19.24
CA LEU A 273 12.58 -2.27 20.38
C LEU A 273 13.28 -1.48 21.50
N ALA A 274 14.53 -1.80 21.79
CA ALA A 274 15.34 -1.06 22.76
C ALA A 274 15.46 0.43 22.36
N ASP A 275 15.71 0.72 21.09
CA ASP A 275 15.79 2.10 20.58
C ASP A 275 14.45 2.84 20.64
N ALA A 276 13.34 2.17 20.36
CA ALA A 276 12.00 2.76 20.44
C ALA A 276 11.61 3.07 21.89
N GLU A 277 11.92 2.16 22.81
CA GLU A 277 11.73 2.36 24.25
C GLU A 277 12.62 3.50 24.76
N ARG A 278 13.90 3.53 24.39
CA ARG A 278 14.85 4.61 24.69
C ARG A 278 14.31 5.97 24.25
N ARG A 279 13.86 6.08 23.00
CA ARG A 279 13.26 7.33 22.45
C ARG A 279 11.98 7.75 23.16
N THR A 280 11.18 6.79 23.62
CA THR A 280 9.94 7.08 24.35
C THR A 280 10.23 7.61 25.75
N ILE A 281 11.19 7.00 26.46
CA ILE A 281 11.66 7.46 27.76
C ILE A 281 12.25 8.87 27.66
N LEU A 282 13.12 9.13 26.67
CA LEU A 282 13.72 10.45 26.45
C LEU A 282 12.65 11.53 26.19
N ARG A 283 11.68 11.25 25.32
CA ARG A 283 10.56 12.19 25.06
C ARG A 283 9.72 12.46 26.31
N ALA A 284 9.46 11.44 27.12
CA ALA A 284 8.72 11.62 28.37
C ALA A 284 9.50 12.48 29.37
N LEU A 285 10.82 12.26 29.52
CA LEU A 285 11.69 13.06 30.37
C LEU A 285 11.74 14.53 29.94
N SER A 286 11.90 14.79 28.64
CA SER A 286 11.92 16.16 28.11
C SER A 286 10.60 16.89 28.38
N ARG A 287 9.45 16.21 28.25
CA ARG A 287 8.12 16.81 28.47
C ARG A 287 7.86 17.21 29.93
N VAL A 288 8.51 16.57 30.89
CA VAL A 288 8.30 16.82 32.34
C VAL A 288 9.51 17.45 33.02
N GLY A 289 10.44 18.00 32.23
CA GLY A 289 11.63 18.67 32.76
C GLY A 289 12.52 17.78 33.62
N GLY A 290 12.65 16.49 33.27
CA GLY A 290 13.50 15.54 34.00
C GLY A 290 12.88 14.93 35.26
N ASN A 291 11.62 15.24 35.60
CA ASN A 291 10.95 14.61 36.73
C ASN A 291 10.66 13.12 36.46
N LEU A 292 11.48 12.24 37.05
CA LEU A 292 11.40 10.78 36.88
C LEU A 292 10.04 10.17 37.27
N SER A 293 9.38 10.70 38.31
CA SER A 293 8.08 10.16 38.75
C SER A 293 6.93 10.59 37.82
N ALA A 294 7.05 11.77 37.20
CA ALA A 294 6.12 12.22 36.18
C ALA A 294 6.37 11.49 34.84
N ALA A 295 7.64 11.27 34.47
CA ALA A 295 8.01 10.55 33.26
C ALA A 295 7.56 9.08 33.31
N ALA A 296 7.73 8.40 34.46
CA ALA A 296 7.26 7.03 34.65
C ALA A 296 5.74 6.90 34.40
N ARG A 297 4.96 7.88 34.90
CA ARG A 297 3.51 7.95 34.67
C ARG A 297 3.16 8.21 33.20
N LEU A 298 3.89 9.08 32.51
CA LEU A 298 3.68 9.35 31.08
C LEU A 298 4.01 8.15 30.18
N VAL A 299 5.03 7.37 30.54
CA VAL A 299 5.41 6.15 29.81
C VAL A 299 4.51 4.96 30.20
N GLY A 300 3.77 5.05 31.31
CA GLY A 300 2.87 3.99 31.78
C GLY A 300 3.58 2.83 32.49
N ILE A 301 4.75 3.07 33.09
CA ILE A 301 5.54 2.04 33.81
C ILE A 301 5.82 2.42 35.26
N SER A 302 6.17 1.44 36.09
CA SER A 302 6.58 1.71 37.47
C SER A 302 7.89 2.51 37.53
N ARG A 303 8.09 3.26 38.62
CA ARG A 303 9.32 4.05 38.82
C ARG A 303 10.57 3.16 38.85
N SER A 304 10.49 1.99 39.48
CA SER A 304 11.57 1.01 39.53
C SER A 304 11.92 0.45 38.15
N THR A 305 10.92 0.23 37.29
CA THR A 305 11.14 -0.19 35.90
C THR A 305 11.80 0.91 35.08
N LEU A 306 11.38 2.17 35.28
CA LEU A 306 12.01 3.32 34.63
C LEU A 306 13.49 3.43 35.01
N TYR A 307 13.84 3.35 36.30
CA TYR A 307 15.26 3.39 36.75
C TYR A 307 16.11 2.30 36.11
N ARG A 308 15.58 1.06 36.04
CA ARG A 308 16.30 -0.06 35.41
C ARG A 308 16.55 0.18 33.92
N LYS A 309 15.55 0.72 33.21
CA LYS A 309 15.67 1.06 31.78
C LYS A 309 16.59 2.26 31.54
N LEU A 310 16.63 3.25 32.43
CA LEU A 310 17.57 4.37 32.34
C LEU A 310 19.03 3.90 32.46
N ALA A 311 19.30 2.97 33.37
CA ALA A 311 20.62 2.35 33.50
C ALA A 311 20.96 1.47 32.29
N ALA A 312 20.01 0.65 31.83
CA ALA A 312 20.20 -0.24 30.68
C ALA A 312 20.42 0.49 29.34
N TYR A 313 19.91 1.73 29.19
CA TYR A 313 20.04 2.54 27.97
C TYR A 313 21.02 3.70 28.09
N GLU A 314 21.78 3.74 29.19
CA GLU A 314 22.78 4.78 29.50
C GLU A 314 22.21 6.21 29.35
N ILE A 315 20.95 6.41 29.77
CA ILE A 315 20.30 7.72 29.74
C ILE A 315 20.73 8.50 30.99
N GLY A 316 21.58 9.51 30.81
CA GLY A 316 21.98 10.42 31.88
C GLY A 316 20.77 11.18 32.45
N VAL A 317 20.56 11.09 33.76
CA VAL A 317 19.51 11.82 34.45
C VAL A 317 20.08 13.11 35.03
N PRO A 318 19.53 14.30 34.74
CA PRO A 318 19.88 15.49 35.48
C PRO A 318 19.40 15.33 36.93
N MET A 319 20.34 15.17 37.86
CA MET A 319 20.06 15.10 39.29
C MET A 319 19.49 16.44 39.76
N ALA A 320 18.22 16.47 40.18
CA ALA A 320 17.66 17.65 40.84
C ALA A 320 18.38 17.88 42.18
N PRO A 321 18.66 19.14 42.57
CA PRO A 321 19.35 19.44 43.82
C PRO A 321 18.55 18.93 45.03
N PRO A 322 19.22 18.51 46.12
CA PRO A 322 18.57 17.95 47.30
C PRO A 322 17.61 18.97 47.93
N ARG A 323 16.43 18.52 48.34
CA ARG A 323 15.43 19.38 49.00
C ARG A 323 16.01 19.95 50.31
N PRO A 324 15.81 21.25 50.61
CA PRO A 324 16.20 21.81 51.89
C PRO A 324 15.40 21.14 53.01
N ARG A 325 16.07 20.88 54.15
CA ARG A 325 15.45 20.30 55.34
C ARG A 325 14.37 21.25 55.87
N PRO A 326 13.23 20.74 56.36
CA PRO A 326 12.21 21.59 56.96
C PRO A 326 12.78 22.27 58.21
N SER A 327 12.64 23.58 58.28
CA SER A 327 12.92 24.38 59.47
C SER A 327 11.93 24.01 60.59
N ALA A 328 12.46 23.86 61.80
CA ALA A 328 11.71 23.58 63.03
C ALA A 328 10.66 24.64 63.35
#